data_AF-A0A3B0SA26-F1
#
_entry.id   AF-A0A3B0SA26-F1
#
_cell.length_a   1.000
_cell.length_b   1.000
_cell.length_c   1.000
_cell.angle_alpha   90.00
_cell.angle_beta   90.00
_cell.angle_gamma   90.00
#
_symmetry.space_group_name_H-M   'P 1'
#
loop_
_entity.id
_entity.type
_entity.pdbx_description
1 polymer ?
#
loop_
_entity_poly.entity_id
_entity_poly.type
_entity_poly.pdbx_seq_one_letter_code
_entity_poly.pdbx_strand_id
1 'polypeptide(L)'
;NRGRHVTFSAPGVNIPAARAEGGYQARSGTSMAAPFVSAILADMTRLEGLQRQDQLLKKLEENAVDLGKPGFDHTYGYGLIQAIEPPALIYDHLMEPK
;
A
#
# COMPACT_ATOMS: atom_id res chain seq x y z
N ASN A 1 6.51 1.88 -15.29
CA ASN A 1 5.21 1.97 -15.99
C ASN A 1 4.69 3.39 -15.92
N ARG A 2 4.15 3.92 -17.02
CA ARG A 2 3.49 5.23 -17.11
C ARG A 2 2.32 5.11 -18.09
N GLY A 3 1.25 5.85 -17.86
CA GLY A 3 0.06 5.90 -18.72
C GLY A 3 -1.24 5.83 -17.94
N ARG A 4 -2.37 5.96 -18.66
CA ARG A 4 -3.74 6.01 -18.09
C ARG A 4 -4.18 4.74 -17.34
N HIS A 5 -3.39 3.67 -17.39
CA HIS A 5 -3.65 2.42 -16.68
C HIS A 5 -3.07 2.41 -15.26
N VAL A 6 -2.30 3.42 -14.87
CA VAL A 6 -1.79 3.57 -13.51
C VAL A 6 -2.80 4.37 -12.69
N THR A 7 -3.47 3.70 -11.75
CA THR A 7 -4.43 4.34 -10.85
C THR A 7 -3.78 4.78 -9.53
N PHE A 8 -2.81 4.01 -9.04
CA PHE A 8 -2.10 4.26 -7.79
C PHE A 8 -0.64 3.84 -7.90
N SER A 9 0.19 4.40 -7.03
CA SER A 9 1.60 4.06 -6.86
C SER A 9 1.85 3.40 -5.51
N ALA A 10 2.80 2.47 -5.46
CA ALA A 10 3.28 1.83 -4.24
C ALA A 10 4.78 1.50 -4.36
N PRO A 11 5.50 1.26 -3.23
CA PRO A 11 6.92 0.94 -3.26
C PRO A 11 7.22 -0.30 -4.09
N GLY A 12 8.11 -0.17 -5.08
CA GLY A 12 8.41 -1.26 -6.00
C GLY A 12 9.88 -1.33 -6.43
N VAL A 13 10.78 -0.58 -5.81
CA VAL A 13 12.21 -0.55 -6.14
C VAL A 13 13.02 -0.84 -4.88
N ASN A 14 14.03 -1.71 -5.00
CA ASN A 14 14.90 -2.13 -3.91
C ASN A 14 14.13 -2.66 -2.68
N ILE A 15 13.04 -3.39 -2.93
CA ILE A 15 12.20 -3.98 -1.89
C ILE A 15 12.85 -5.29 -1.41
N PRO A 16 13.15 -5.46 -0.11
CA PRO A 16 13.66 -6.72 0.42
C PRO A 16 12.56 -7.79 0.34
N ALA A 17 12.82 -8.85 -0.42
CA ALA A 17 11.92 -9.98 -0.58
C ALA A 17 12.54 -11.25 0.00
N ALA A 18 11.76 -12.04 0.74
CA ALA A 18 12.20 -13.32 1.27
C ALA A 18 12.54 -14.30 0.13
N ARG A 19 13.58 -15.12 0.32
CA ARG A 19 13.96 -16.17 -0.62
C ARG A 19 13.51 -17.54 -0.11
N ALA A 20 13.20 -18.46 -1.03
CA ALA A 20 12.83 -19.84 -0.69
C ALA A 20 13.94 -20.56 0.12
N GLU A 21 15.20 -20.28 -0.21
CA GLU A 21 16.39 -20.81 0.46
C GLU A 21 16.68 -20.17 1.83
N GLY A 22 15.84 -19.22 2.27
CA GLY A 22 16.08 -18.39 3.45
C GLY A 22 16.77 -17.05 3.16
N GLY A 23 16.65 -16.12 4.11
CA GLY A 23 17.16 -14.75 3.98
C GLY A 23 16.35 -13.86 3.04
N TYR A 24 16.92 -12.71 2.69
CA TYR A 24 16.27 -11.68 1.88
C TYR A 24 17.13 -11.25 0.69
N GLN A 25 16.49 -10.78 -0.37
CA GLN A 25 17.16 -10.13 -1.48
C GLN A 25 16.34 -8.94 -1.98
N ALA A 26 17.02 -7.84 -2.28
CA ALA A 26 16.38 -6.69 -2.90
C ALA A 26 15.86 -7.05 -4.31
N ARG A 27 14.61 -6.67 -4.57
CA ARG A 27 13.89 -6.86 -5.83
C ARG A 27 13.28 -5.54 -6.27
N SER A 28 13.15 -5.35 -7.58
CA SER A 28 12.52 -4.18 -8.17
C SER A 28 11.56 -4.62 -9.27
N GLY A 29 10.38 -4.00 -9.33
CA GLY A 29 9.34 -4.28 -10.30
C GLY A 29 7.96 -3.95 -9.74
N THR A 30 6.96 -3.80 -10.62
CA THR A 30 5.56 -3.60 -10.20
C THR A 30 4.99 -4.79 -9.43
N SER A 31 5.52 -6.00 -9.66
CA SER A 31 5.22 -7.16 -8.83
C SER A 31 5.56 -6.95 -7.36
N MET A 32 6.54 -6.09 -7.04
CA MET A 32 6.88 -5.73 -5.67
C MET A 32 5.95 -4.66 -5.09
N ALA A 33 5.27 -3.87 -5.92
CA ALA A 33 4.28 -2.89 -5.50
C ALA A 33 2.93 -3.54 -5.13
N ALA A 34 2.53 -4.58 -5.87
CA ALA A 34 1.28 -5.31 -5.66
C ALA A 34 1.02 -5.77 -4.20
N PRO A 35 1.96 -6.41 -3.48
CA PRO A 35 1.71 -6.87 -2.11
C PRO A 35 1.44 -5.73 -1.13
N PHE A 36 2.00 -4.53 -1.32
CA PHE A 36 1.67 -3.36 -0.49
C PHE A 36 0.21 -2.96 -0.67
N VAL A 37 -0.26 -2.89 -1.92
CA VAL A 37 -1.67 -2.58 -2.23
C VAL A 37 -2.59 -3.63 -1.61
N SER A 38 -2.26 -4.92 -1.76
CA SER A 38 -3.06 -6.01 -1.20
C SER A 38 -3.14 -5.97 0.32
N ALA A 39 -2.03 -5.68 1.02
CA ALA A 39 -2.00 -5.58 2.47
C ALA A 39 -2.86 -4.41 2.97
N ILE A 40 -2.74 -3.24 2.35
CA ILE A 40 -3.52 -2.04 2.72
C ILE A 40 -5.02 -2.30 2.55
N LEU A 41 -5.42 -2.91 1.43
CA LEU A 41 -6.83 -3.27 1.20
C LEU A 41 -7.33 -4.28 2.24
N ALA A 42 -6.52 -5.27 2.60
CA ALA A 42 -6.87 -6.23 3.64
C ALA A 42 -7.05 -5.56 5.01
N ASP A 43 -6.18 -4.60 5.35
CA ASP A 43 -6.31 -3.83 6.58
C ASP A 43 -7.54 -2.91 6.56
N MET A 44 -7.87 -2.25 5.44
CA MET A 44 -9.12 -1.50 5.31
C MET A 44 -10.35 -2.39 5.55
N THR A 45 -10.37 -3.60 4.98
CA THR A 45 -11.47 -4.54 5.21
C THR A 45 -11.54 -4.99 6.67
N ARG A 46 -10.40 -5.26 7.30
CA ARG A 46 -10.37 -5.82 8.67
C ARG A 46 -10.59 -4.76 9.76
N LEU A 47 -9.98 -3.58 9.62
CA LEU A 47 -9.95 -2.53 10.65
C LEU A 47 -11.08 -1.52 10.48
N GLU A 48 -11.41 -1.16 9.24
CA GLU A 48 -12.45 -0.16 8.94
C GLU A 48 -13.77 -0.79 8.49
N GLY A 49 -13.81 -2.12 8.28
CA GLY A 49 -15.01 -2.83 7.84
C GLY A 49 -15.44 -2.53 6.40
N LEU A 50 -14.56 -1.95 5.58
CA LEU A 50 -14.86 -1.60 4.20
C LEU A 50 -14.89 -2.85 3.30
N GLN A 51 -16.04 -3.14 2.69
CA GLN A 51 -16.22 -4.33 1.85
C GLN A 51 -16.51 -4.02 0.38
N ARG A 52 -17.03 -2.83 0.06
CA ARG A 52 -17.33 -2.48 -1.32
C ARG A 52 -16.11 -1.89 -2.02
N GLN A 53 -15.91 -2.31 -3.27
CA GLN A 53 -14.78 -1.87 -4.09
C GLN A 53 -14.71 -0.35 -4.25
N ASP A 54 -15.84 0.32 -4.48
CA ASP A 54 -15.91 1.77 -4.64
C ASP A 54 -15.49 2.52 -3.37
N GLN A 55 -15.89 2.02 -2.20
CA GLN A 55 -15.49 2.59 -0.91
C GLN A 55 -13.98 2.41 -0.67
N LEU A 56 -13.44 1.23 -0.96
CA LEU A 56 -12.01 0.93 -0.83
C LEU A 56 -11.16 1.82 -1.75
N LEU A 57 -11.55 1.95 -3.02
CA LEU A 57 -10.83 2.78 -3.98
C LEU A 57 -10.87 4.27 -3.61
N LYS A 58 -12.04 4.76 -3.16
CA LYS A 58 -12.19 6.14 -2.70
C LYS A 58 -11.31 6.42 -1.47
N LYS A 59 -11.27 5.48 -0.52
CA LYS A 59 -10.42 5.61 0.67
C LYS A 59 -8.93 5.58 0.31
N LEU A 60 -8.53 4.74 -0.64
CA LEU A 60 -7.16 4.75 -1.17
C LEU A 60 -6.79 6.09 -1.80
N GLU A 61 -7.69 6.67 -2.60
CA GLU A 61 -7.51 8.00 -3.21
C GLU A 61 -7.39 9.11 -2.15
N GLU A 62 -8.30 9.14 -1.18
CA GLU A 62 -8.31 10.15 -0.10
C GLU A 62 -7.03 10.12 0.75
N ASN A 63 -6.47 8.93 0.95
CA ASN A 63 -5.26 8.74 1.75
C ASN A 63 -3.97 8.79 0.93
N ALA A 64 -4.03 8.83 -0.41
CA ALA A 64 -2.84 8.80 -1.24
C ALA A 64 -2.05 10.10 -1.11
N VAL A 65 -0.73 9.98 -1.04
CA VAL A 65 0.19 11.11 -1.10
C VAL A 65 0.50 11.40 -2.57
N ASP A 66 0.06 12.55 -3.04
CA ASP A 66 0.38 13.02 -4.39
C ASP A 66 1.90 13.19 -4.57
N LEU A 67 2.45 12.54 -5.59
CA LEU A 67 3.88 12.57 -5.91
C LEU A 67 4.20 13.44 -7.14
N GLY A 68 3.17 13.96 -7.80
CA GLY A 68 3.28 14.67 -9.07
C GLY A 68 2.50 15.97 -9.04
N LYS A 69 1.59 16.12 -10.01
CA LYS A 69 0.74 17.31 -10.07
C LYS A 69 -0.50 17.06 -9.23
N PRO A 70 -0.99 18.07 -8.46
CA PRO A 70 -2.22 17.97 -7.69
C PRO A 70 -3.35 17.22 -8.42
N GLY A 71 -3.76 16.09 -7.84
CA GLY A 71 -4.79 15.21 -8.36
C GLY A 71 -4.24 14.07 -9.20
N PHE A 72 -5.06 13.56 -10.13
CA PHE A 72 -4.68 12.42 -10.95
C PHE A 72 -3.66 12.81 -12.03
N ASP A 73 -2.57 12.04 -12.14
CA ASP A 73 -1.63 12.14 -13.25
C ASP A 73 -1.24 10.78 -13.86
N HIS A 74 -0.73 10.80 -15.10
CA HIS A 74 -0.40 9.58 -15.85
C HIS A 74 0.89 8.88 -15.40
N THR A 75 1.62 9.44 -14.43
CA THR A 75 2.86 8.87 -13.88
C THR A 75 2.57 8.14 -12.58
N TYR A 76 1.82 8.76 -11.67
CA TYR A 76 1.58 8.27 -10.32
C TYR A 76 0.13 7.87 -10.03
N GLY A 77 -0.79 8.13 -10.97
CA GLY A 77 -2.22 8.00 -10.73
C GLY A 77 -2.66 9.04 -9.71
N TYR A 78 -3.35 8.62 -8.66
CA TYR A 78 -3.68 9.45 -7.50
C TYR A 78 -2.54 9.61 -6.49
N GLY A 79 -1.38 8.96 -6.71
CA GLY A 79 -0.21 9.07 -5.84
C GLY A 79 0.12 7.79 -5.08
N LEU A 80 0.96 7.94 -4.05
CA LEU A 80 1.48 6.89 -3.20
C LEU A 80 0.47 6.48 -2.13
N ILE A 81 -0.01 5.24 -2.18
CA ILE A 81 -0.91 4.70 -1.17
C ILE A 81 -0.24 4.64 0.21
N GLN A 82 -1.01 4.91 1.25
CA GLN A 82 -0.53 4.92 2.63
C GLN A 82 -1.08 3.73 3.41
N ALA A 83 -0.29 3.26 4.38
CA ALA A 83 -0.72 2.24 5.32
C ALA A 83 -1.90 2.75 6.15
N ILE A 84 -2.80 1.83 6.52
CA ILE A 84 -3.85 2.12 7.49
C ILE A 84 -3.27 1.91 8.87
N GLU A 85 -3.19 2.99 9.64
CA GLU A 85 -2.76 2.88 11.03
C GLU A 85 -3.84 2.09 11.79
N PRO A 86 -3.46 0.99 12.49
CA PRO A 86 -4.39 0.38 13.41
C PRO A 86 -4.71 1.37 14.52
N PRO A 87 -5.94 1.35 15.07
CA PRO A 87 -6.29 2.15 16.24
C PRO A 87 -5.23 1.93 17.33
N ALA A 88 -4.79 3.00 18.00
CA ALA A 88 -3.70 2.99 18.98
C ALA A 88 -3.79 1.87 20.02
N LEU A 89 -5.00 1.40 20.35
CA LEU A 89 -5.28 0.29 21.26
C LEU A 89 -4.69 -1.07 20.83
N ILE A 90 -4.34 -1.27 19.55
CA ILE A 90 -3.73 -2.53 19.08
C ILE A 90 -2.22 -2.57 19.39
N TYR A 91 -1.56 -1.43 19.56
CA TYR A 91 -0.12 -1.40 19.87
C TYR A 91 0.20 -1.85 21.30
N ASP A 92 -0.71 -1.66 22.26
CA ASP A 92 -0.49 -2.05 23.65
C ASP A 92 -0.35 -3.57 23.84
N HIS A 93 -0.96 -4.41 22.98
CA HIS A 93 -0.86 -5.88 23.08
C HIS A 93 0.31 -6.48 22.27
N LEU A 94 0.93 -5.71 21.38
CA LEU A 94 2.05 -6.16 20.54
C LEU A 94 3.42 -5.70 21.06
N MET A 95 3.42 -4.81 22.06
CA MET A 95 4.62 -4.29 22.74
C MET A 95 4.72 -4.79 24.18
N GLU A 96 4.28 -6.02 24.50
CA GLU A 96 4.79 -6.65 25.72
C GLU A 96 6.28 -6.96 25.54
N PRO A 97 7.16 -6.42 26.42
CA PRO A 97 8.56 -6.81 26.41
C PRO A 97 8.65 -8.31 26.76
N LYS A 98 9.34 -9.07 25.93
CA LYS A 98 9.84 -10.39 26.35
C LYS A 98 10.86 -10.24 27.47
#